data_AF-E0U6U2-F1
#
_entry.id   AF-E0U6U2-F1
#
_cell.length_a   1.000
_cell.length_b   1.000
_cell.length_c   1.000
_cell.angle_alpha   90.00
_cell.angle_beta   90.00
_cell.angle_gamma   90.00
#
_symmetry.space_group_name_H-M   'P 1'
#
loop_
_entity.id
_entity.type
_entity.pdbx_description
1 polymer ?
#
loop_
_entity_poly.entity_id
_entity_poly.type
_entity_poly.pdbx_seq_one_letter_code
_entity_poly.pdbx_strand_id
1 'polypeptide(L)'
;MNKPPKQRKKLEQGFTLLELLMAFLLLNVLMIISYQMSLKQVEKARQAEALSTLGLINRAQQFYKFEHSTFTSLNNLSISIGSDNGNGTYSAQYYIFSDTNIESTYSGQRASASPVYQNDILNYASAISQKNDGTFTNIICESTSTTADDAATSQSNNEVFCSGGHPMR
;
A
#
# COMPACT_ATOMS: atom_id res chain seq x y z
N MET A 1 81.40 -27.40 12.75
CA MET A 1 81.19 -25.98 12.46
C MET A 1 79.72 -25.78 12.08
N ASN A 2 78.82 -25.59 13.05
CA ASN A 2 77.38 -25.42 12.80
C ASN A 2 76.99 -23.98 13.13
N LYS A 3 76.61 -23.23 12.09
CA LYS A 3 76.17 -21.83 12.21
C LYS A 3 74.72 -21.84 12.70
N PRO A 4 74.36 -21.14 13.79
CA PRO A 4 73.01 -21.18 14.32
C PRO A 4 72.01 -20.55 13.34
N PRO A 5 70.77 -21.06 13.27
CA PRO A 5 69.75 -20.57 12.35
C PRO A 5 69.35 -19.13 12.69
N LYS A 6 69.43 -18.26 11.69
CA LYS A 6 69.12 -16.83 11.81
C LYS A 6 67.60 -16.66 11.85
N GLN A 7 67.00 -16.53 13.03
CA GLN A 7 65.57 -16.27 13.17
C GLN A 7 65.21 -14.90 12.56
N ARG A 8 64.32 -14.89 11.57
CA ARG A 8 63.74 -13.65 11.03
C ARG A 8 62.57 -13.23 11.92
N LYS A 9 62.72 -12.10 12.63
CA LYS A 9 61.63 -11.48 13.38
C LYS A 9 60.53 -11.08 12.38
N LYS A 10 59.33 -11.64 12.53
CA LYS A 10 58.13 -11.10 11.86
C LYS A 10 57.84 -9.75 12.50
N LEU A 11 57.78 -8.71 11.68
CA LEU A 11 57.30 -7.40 12.09
C LEU A 11 55.79 -7.53 12.24
N GLU A 12 55.31 -7.50 13.48
CA GLU A 12 53.88 -7.34 13.79
C GLU A 12 53.46 -5.95 13.26
N GLN A 13 52.80 -5.93 12.10
CA GLN A 13 52.22 -4.71 11.54
C GLN A 13 50.96 -4.38 12.33
N GLY A 14 51.09 -3.48 13.32
CA GLY A 14 49.94 -2.90 14.01
C GLY A 14 49.19 -1.95 13.09
N PHE A 15 47.86 -2.00 13.12
CA PHE A 15 47.00 -1.01 12.45
C PHE A 15 47.28 0.39 13.03
N THR A 16 47.32 1.39 12.15
CA THR A 16 47.47 2.78 12.60
C THR A 16 46.16 3.28 13.19
N LEU A 17 46.22 4.09 14.26
CA LEU A 17 45.04 4.69 14.87
C LEU A 17 44.26 5.57 13.87
N LEU A 18 44.98 6.20 12.93
CA LEU A 18 44.39 7.02 11.88
C LEU A 18 43.57 6.21 10.88
N GLU A 19 44.02 5.01 10.53
CA GLU A 19 43.30 4.13 9.60
C GLU A 19 41.98 3.65 10.20
N LEU A 20 42.01 3.32 11.50
CA LEU A 20 40.80 2.96 12.23
C LEU A 20 39.85 4.16 12.40
N LEU A 21 40.40 5.37 12.58
CA LEU A 21 39.61 6.61 12.66
C LEU A 21 38.93 6.95 11.33
N MET A 22 39.65 6.86 10.21
CA MET A 22 39.09 7.14 8.88
C MET A 22 38.00 6.12 8.53
N ALA A 23 38.23 4.84 8.81
CA ALA A 23 37.22 3.80 8.61
C ALA A 23 35.95 4.09 9.42
N PHE A 24 36.09 4.50 10.69
CA PHE A 24 34.95 4.89 11.51
C PHE A 24 34.21 6.09 10.93
N LEU A 25 34.91 7.15 10.52
CA LEU A 25 34.27 8.33 9.93
C LEU A 25 33.50 8.00 8.64
N LEU A 26 34.04 7.13 7.79
CA LEU A 26 33.35 6.67 6.58
C LEU A 26 32.08 5.87 6.91
N LEU A 27 32.15 4.95 7.88
CA LEU A 27 30.98 4.17 8.31
C LEU A 27 29.86 5.04 8.91
N ASN A 28 30.22 6.08 9.67
CA ASN A 28 29.25 7.02 10.24
C ASN A 28 28.49 7.79 9.15
N VAL A 29 29.19 8.29 8.12
CA VAL A 29 28.54 9.02 7.02
C VAL A 29 27.60 8.11 6.22
N LEU A 30 28.01 6.87 5.95
CA LEU A 30 27.18 5.91 5.22
C LEU A 30 25.89 5.54 5.97
N MET A 31 25.95 5.40 7.29
CA MET A 31 24.76 5.14 8.12
C MET A 31 23.75 6.29 8.05
N ILE A 32 24.22 7.54 8.16
CA ILE A 32 23.34 8.72 8.16
C ILE A 32 22.54 8.81 6.85
N ILE A 33 23.18 8.51 5.71
CA ILE A 33 22.53 8.59 4.39
C ILE A 33 21.48 7.49 4.20
N SER A 34 21.75 6.28 4.68
CA SER A 34 20.92 5.11 4.39
C SER A 34 19.64 5.03 5.24
N TYR A 35 19.62 5.67 6.42
CA TYR A 35 18.53 5.52 7.39
C TYR A 35 17.19 6.14 6.94
N GLN A 36 17.22 7.24 6.19
CA GLN A 36 16.01 8.03 5.93
C GLN A 36 15.09 7.45 4.83
N MET A 37 15.58 6.51 4.01
CA MET A 37 14.86 6.04 2.81
C MET A 37 13.96 4.82 3.05
N SER A 38 14.11 4.12 4.18
CA SER A 38 13.39 2.86 4.44
C SER A 38 11.93 3.06 4.88
N LEU A 39 11.61 4.16 5.57
CA LEU A 39 10.27 4.35 6.17
C LEU A 39 9.20 4.62 5.11
N LYS A 40 9.49 5.49 4.13
CA LYS A 40 8.56 5.83 3.04
C LYS A 40 8.25 4.64 2.11
N GLN A 41 9.13 3.66 2.05
CA GLN A 41 8.92 2.45 1.25
C GLN A 41 7.98 1.47 1.95
N VAL A 42 8.03 1.40 3.28
CA VAL A 42 7.13 0.55 4.07
C VAL A 42 5.69 1.05 3.98
N GLU A 43 5.46 2.36 4.07
CA GLU A 43 4.11 2.95 3.93
C GLU A 43 3.50 2.66 2.57
N LYS A 44 4.27 2.84 1.48
CA LYS A 44 3.83 2.51 0.12
C LYS A 44 3.53 1.02 -0.05
N ALA A 45 4.34 0.15 0.55
CA ALA A 45 4.11 -1.29 0.52
C ALA A 45 2.80 -1.66 1.25
N ARG A 46 2.50 -1.00 2.38
CA ARG A 46 1.21 -1.17 3.08
C ARG A 46 0.05 -0.67 2.24
N GLN A 47 0.16 0.52 1.65
CA GLN A 47 -0.87 1.10 0.78
C GLN A 47 -1.14 0.23 -0.45
N ALA A 48 -0.12 -0.46 -1.00
CA ALA A 48 -0.28 -1.38 -2.12
C ALA A 48 -1.29 -2.51 -1.84
N GLU A 49 -1.49 -2.91 -0.57
CA GLU A 49 -2.55 -3.86 -0.18
C GLU A 49 -3.92 -3.31 -0.56
N ALA A 50 -4.26 -2.09 -0.09
CA ALA A 50 -5.53 -1.45 -0.42
C ALA A 50 -5.73 -1.35 -1.93
N LEU A 51 -4.71 -0.94 -2.67
CA LEU A 51 -4.83 -0.73 -4.11
C LEU A 51 -5.05 -2.03 -4.88
N SER A 52 -4.31 -3.08 -4.52
CA SER A 52 -4.47 -4.39 -5.15
C SER A 52 -5.85 -4.98 -4.87
N THR A 53 -6.34 -4.82 -3.64
CA THR A 53 -7.64 -5.34 -3.19
C THR A 53 -8.79 -4.55 -3.79
N LEU A 54 -8.75 -3.22 -3.79
CA LEU A 54 -9.75 -2.38 -4.46
C LEU A 54 -9.79 -2.67 -5.97
N GLY A 55 -8.63 -2.88 -6.60
CA GLY A 55 -8.55 -3.33 -7.98
C GLY A 55 -9.18 -4.71 -8.22
N LEU A 56 -9.00 -5.64 -7.29
CA LEU A 56 -9.66 -6.95 -7.31
C LEU A 56 -11.18 -6.81 -7.18
N ILE A 57 -11.66 -6.01 -6.22
CA ILE A 57 -13.07 -5.73 -6.00
C ILE A 57 -13.72 -5.14 -7.25
N ASN A 58 -13.12 -4.11 -7.86
CA ASN A 58 -13.64 -3.51 -9.09
C ASN A 58 -13.78 -4.53 -10.22
N ARG A 59 -12.84 -5.46 -10.38
CA ARG A 59 -12.92 -6.52 -11.39
C ARG A 59 -14.00 -7.54 -11.05
N ALA A 60 -14.14 -7.91 -9.78
CA ALA A 60 -15.19 -8.82 -9.32
C ALA A 60 -16.59 -8.22 -9.52
N GLN A 61 -16.76 -6.92 -9.26
CA GLN A 61 -17.99 -6.20 -9.53
C GLN A 61 -18.34 -6.19 -11.02
N GLN A 62 -17.35 -6.01 -11.91
CA GLN A 62 -17.57 -6.13 -13.36
C GLN A 62 -18.09 -7.51 -13.74
N PHE A 63 -17.38 -8.55 -13.28
CA PHE A 63 -17.75 -9.92 -13.55
C PHE A 63 -19.17 -10.24 -13.05
N TYR A 64 -19.47 -9.88 -11.80
CA TYR A 64 -20.79 -10.07 -11.23
C TYR A 64 -21.88 -9.34 -12.02
N LYS A 65 -21.62 -8.10 -12.44
CA LYS A 65 -22.52 -7.31 -13.29
C LYS A 65 -22.74 -7.95 -14.65
N PHE A 66 -21.71 -8.55 -15.26
CA PHE A 66 -21.87 -9.28 -16.51
C PHE A 66 -22.79 -10.51 -16.37
N GLU A 67 -22.75 -11.20 -15.24
CA GLU A 67 -23.59 -12.37 -14.98
C GLU A 67 -25.02 -12.01 -14.55
N HIS A 68 -25.16 -11.01 -13.69
CA HIS A 68 -26.42 -10.71 -12.98
C HIS A 68 -27.08 -9.40 -13.40
N SER A 69 -26.46 -8.63 -14.30
CA SER A 69 -26.94 -7.31 -14.75
C SER A 69 -27.13 -6.27 -13.64
N THR A 70 -26.63 -6.52 -12.42
CA THR A 70 -26.56 -5.54 -11.32
C THR A 70 -25.20 -5.60 -10.61
N PHE A 71 -24.80 -4.52 -9.94
CA PHE A 71 -23.73 -4.60 -8.94
C PHE A 71 -24.27 -5.17 -7.62
N THR A 72 -23.36 -5.58 -6.75
CA THR A 72 -23.70 -6.22 -5.48
C THR A 72 -22.80 -5.77 -4.33
N SER A 73 -23.08 -6.23 -3.11
CA SER A 73 -22.23 -6.01 -1.95
C SER A 73 -21.05 -6.97 -1.92
N LEU A 74 -20.00 -6.61 -1.17
CA LEU A 74 -18.81 -7.43 -0.99
C LEU A 74 -19.13 -8.85 -0.53
N ASN A 75 -20.19 -9.03 0.28
CA ASN A 75 -20.65 -10.34 0.77
C ASN A 75 -21.05 -11.33 -0.32
N ASN A 76 -21.49 -10.82 -1.48
CA ASN A 76 -21.95 -11.65 -2.60
C ASN A 76 -20.89 -11.83 -3.68
N LEU A 77 -19.73 -11.18 -3.55
CA LEU A 77 -18.64 -11.35 -4.50
C LEU A 77 -17.84 -12.61 -4.15
N SER A 78 -17.53 -13.42 -5.17
CA SER A 78 -16.70 -14.62 -5.02
C SER A 78 -15.20 -14.28 -5.00
N ILE A 79 -14.77 -13.44 -4.06
CA ILE A 79 -13.36 -13.03 -3.87
C ILE A 79 -12.93 -13.15 -2.42
N SER A 80 -11.64 -13.39 -2.20
CA SER A 80 -11.03 -13.39 -0.88
C SER A 80 -10.33 -12.05 -0.65
N ILE A 81 -10.83 -11.27 0.30
CA ILE A 81 -10.31 -9.94 0.67
C ILE A 81 -9.60 -9.99 2.03
N GLY A 82 -10.04 -10.87 2.93
CA GLY A 82 -9.56 -10.96 4.30
C GLY A 82 -10.55 -11.70 5.19
N SER A 83 -10.49 -11.43 6.49
CA SER A 83 -11.46 -11.95 7.46
C SER A 83 -12.78 -11.20 7.33
N ASP A 84 -13.88 -11.94 7.21
CA ASP A 84 -15.23 -11.40 7.29
C ASP A 84 -15.55 -11.00 8.74
N ASN A 85 -15.91 -9.74 8.97
CA ASN A 85 -16.36 -9.25 10.28
C ASN A 85 -17.89 -9.14 10.38
N GLY A 86 -18.61 -9.59 9.35
CA GLY A 86 -20.04 -9.39 9.19
C GLY A 86 -20.39 -8.02 8.61
N ASN A 87 -21.66 -7.89 8.20
CA ASN A 87 -22.24 -6.64 7.70
C ASN A 87 -21.50 -5.99 6.52
N GLY A 88 -20.89 -6.78 5.62
CA GLY A 88 -20.21 -6.21 4.43
C GLY A 88 -18.84 -5.62 4.73
N THR A 89 -18.24 -5.96 5.87
CA THR A 89 -16.94 -5.42 6.29
C THR A 89 -15.89 -6.53 6.38
N TYR A 90 -14.76 -6.32 5.69
CA TYR A 90 -13.66 -7.29 5.61
C TYR A 90 -12.37 -6.69 6.13
N SER A 91 -11.71 -7.37 7.08
CA SER A 91 -10.40 -6.95 7.60
C SER A 91 -9.28 -7.70 6.91
N ALA A 92 -8.37 -6.96 6.30
CA ALA A 92 -7.06 -7.45 5.88
C ALA A 92 -5.99 -7.03 6.90
N GLN A 93 -4.72 -7.12 6.53
CA GLN A 93 -3.60 -6.88 7.44
C GLN A 93 -3.46 -5.40 7.81
N TYR A 94 -3.65 -4.49 6.84
CA TYR A 94 -3.50 -3.04 7.04
C TYR A 94 -4.80 -2.26 6.85
N TYR A 95 -5.79 -2.83 6.17
CA TYR A 95 -7.03 -2.14 5.81
C TYR A 95 -8.29 -2.90 6.21
N ILE A 96 -9.35 -2.14 6.42
CA ILE A 96 -10.72 -2.59 6.55
C ILE A 96 -11.48 -2.14 5.31
N PHE A 97 -12.06 -3.09 4.60
CA PHE A 97 -12.84 -2.87 3.39
C PHE A 97 -14.33 -2.89 3.72
N SER A 98 -15.08 -1.95 3.16
CA SER A 98 -16.54 -1.87 3.34
C SER A 98 -17.21 -1.31 2.09
N ASP A 99 -18.47 -1.69 1.89
CA ASP A 99 -19.32 -1.04 0.90
C ASP A 99 -19.71 0.37 1.35
N THR A 100 -19.83 1.29 0.39
CA THR A 100 -20.33 2.66 0.65
C THR A 100 -21.74 2.82 0.10
N ASN A 101 -21.87 2.94 -1.22
CA ASN A 101 -23.14 2.92 -1.92
C ASN A 101 -23.09 1.85 -3.01
N ILE A 102 -24.18 1.10 -3.13
CA ILE A 102 -24.37 0.10 -4.19
C ILE A 102 -25.71 0.39 -4.84
N GLU A 103 -25.67 0.62 -6.13
CA GLU A 103 -26.84 0.86 -6.98
C GLU A 103 -26.74 -0.05 -8.22
N SER A 104 -27.77 -0.03 -9.06
CA SER A 104 -27.75 -0.85 -10.28
C SER A 104 -26.63 -0.43 -11.24
N THR A 105 -26.27 0.86 -11.31
CA THR A 105 -25.21 1.38 -12.19
C THR A 105 -23.95 1.79 -11.45
N TYR A 106 -23.90 1.65 -10.12
CA TYR A 106 -22.77 2.12 -9.30
C TYR A 106 -22.42 1.11 -8.22
N SER A 107 -21.12 0.96 -7.94
CA SER A 107 -20.66 0.27 -6.76
C SER A 107 -19.45 1.00 -6.20
N GLY A 108 -19.56 1.47 -4.96
CA GLY A 108 -18.49 2.17 -4.26
C GLY A 108 -18.01 1.38 -3.06
N GLN A 109 -16.70 1.31 -2.87
CA GLN A 109 -16.06 0.67 -1.73
C GLN A 109 -15.06 1.60 -1.05
N ARG A 110 -14.87 1.40 0.24
CA ARG A 110 -13.89 2.10 1.05
C ARG A 110 -12.83 1.12 1.54
N ALA A 111 -11.58 1.53 1.52
CA ALA A 111 -10.49 0.90 2.26
C ALA A 111 -10.00 1.89 3.32
N SER A 112 -10.46 1.68 4.55
CA SER A 112 -10.03 2.48 5.69
C SER A 112 -8.83 1.82 6.34
N ALA A 113 -7.82 2.60 6.73
CA ALA A 113 -6.71 2.10 7.50
C ALA A 113 -7.21 1.43 8.80
N SER A 114 -6.70 0.24 9.10
CA SER A 114 -7.00 -0.47 10.34
C SER A 114 -6.65 0.43 11.55
N PRO A 115 -7.34 0.31 12.71
CA PRO A 115 -7.15 1.22 13.85
C PRO A 115 -5.69 1.38 14.32
N VAL A 116 -4.86 0.37 14.10
CA VAL A 116 -3.42 0.39 14.43
C VAL A 116 -2.62 1.33 13.52
N TYR A 117 -3.08 1.59 12.30
CA TYR A 117 -2.39 2.34 11.25
C TYR A 117 -3.12 3.60 10.80
N GLN A 118 -4.17 4.02 11.51
CA GLN A 118 -5.13 5.05 11.06
C GLN A 118 -4.49 6.42 10.78
N ASN A 119 -3.28 6.70 11.28
CA ASN A 119 -2.53 7.93 11.03
C ASN A 119 -1.20 7.71 10.28
N ASP A 120 -0.88 6.46 9.94
CA ASP A 120 0.39 6.06 9.29
C ASP A 120 0.22 5.87 7.78
N ILE A 121 -0.99 5.58 7.31
CA ILE A 121 -1.29 5.29 5.91
C ILE A 121 -2.57 6.00 5.48
N LEU A 122 -2.68 6.28 4.18
CA LEU A 122 -3.84 6.97 3.60
C LEU A 122 -5.07 6.05 3.56
N ASN A 123 -6.25 6.63 3.74
CA ASN A 123 -7.51 5.98 3.38
C ASN A 123 -7.75 6.07 1.87
N TYR A 124 -8.44 5.08 1.33
CA TYR A 124 -8.82 5.01 -0.08
C TYR A 124 -10.32 4.75 -0.25
N ALA A 125 -10.86 5.25 -1.35
CA ALA A 125 -12.17 4.90 -1.85
C ALA A 125 -12.05 4.45 -3.30
N SER A 126 -12.86 3.48 -3.70
CA SER A 126 -12.95 3.01 -5.08
C SER A 126 -14.40 3.07 -5.52
N ALA A 127 -14.61 3.26 -6.81
CA ALA A 127 -15.91 3.03 -7.39
C ALA A 127 -15.80 2.49 -8.79
N ILE A 128 -16.86 1.80 -9.19
CA ILE A 128 -17.11 1.39 -10.55
C ILE A 128 -18.53 1.73 -10.97
N SER A 129 -18.67 2.18 -12.21
CA SER A 129 -19.96 2.43 -12.86
C SER A 129 -19.97 1.88 -14.27
N GLN A 130 -21.16 1.65 -14.83
CA GLN A 130 -21.33 1.23 -16.22
C GLN A 130 -22.10 2.29 -17.00
N LYS A 131 -21.48 2.85 -18.04
CA LYS A 131 -22.08 3.80 -18.97
C LYS A 131 -23.17 3.13 -19.80
N ASN A 132 -24.03 3.95 -20.41
CA ASN A 132 -25.17 3.47 -21.21
C ASN A 132 -24.76 2.68 -22.46
N ASP A 133 -23.52 2.86 -22.93
CA ASP A 133 -22.91 2.10 -24.03
C ASP A 133 -22.36 0.73 -23.57
N GLY A 134 -22.49 0.39 -22.29
CA GLY A 134 -21.97 -0.83 -21.69
C GLY A 134 -20.52 -0.72 -21.18
N THR A 135 -19.84 0.40 -21.42
CA THR A 135 -18.46 0.63 -20.99
C THR A 135 -18.37 0.79 -19.47
N PHE A 136 -17.43 0.10 -18.84
CA PHE A 136 -17.15 0.28 -17.41
C PHE A 136 -16.19 1.45 -17.18
N THR A 137 -16.49 2.27 -16.18
CA THR A 137 -15.58 3.29 -15.65
C THR A 137 -15.27 2.98 -14.20
N ASN A 138 -14.01 3.09 -13.80
CA ASN A 138 -13.60 2.92 -12.43
C ASN A 138 -12.67 4.05 -11.99
N ILE A 139 -12.61 4.28 -10.68
CA ILE A 139 -11.73 5.27 -10.08
C ILE A 139 -11.27 4.79 -8.71
N ILE A 140 -10.05 5.17 -8.34
CA ILE A 140 -9.54 5.05 -6.97
C ILE A 140 -9.15 6.46 -6.51
N CYS A 141 -9.70 6.85 -5.37
CA CYS A 141 -9.48 8.13 -4.71
C CYS A 141 -8.69 7.89 -3.43
N GLU A 142 -7.72 8.75 -3.18
CA GLU A 142 -6.92 8.74 -1.97
C GLU A 142 -7.22 9.96 -1.11
N SER A 143 -7.12 9.79 0.20
CA SER A 143 -7.29 10.87 1.17
C SER A 143 -6.21 11.94 1.04
N THR A 144 -6.52 13.18 1.44
CA THR A 144 -5.58 14.31 1.34
C THR A 144 -4.40 14.23 2.31
N SER A 145 -4.55 13.46 3.40
CA SER A 145 -3.51 13.21 4.40
C SER A 145 -3.82 11.93 5.17
N THR A 146 -2.84 11.37 5.88
CA THR A 146 -3.03 10.14 6.66
C THR A 146 -4.00 10.32 7.82
N THR A 147 -4.24 11.56 8.27
CA THR A 147 -5.24 11.87 9.30
C THR A 147 -6.61 12.25 8.73
N ALA A 148 -6.72 12.41 7.41
CA ALA A 148 -7.99 12.78 6.78
C ALA A 148 -8.81 11.54 6.45
N ASP A 149 -10.11 11.62 6.72
CA ASP A 149 -11.09 10.59 6.40
C ASP A 149 -11.98 11.01 5.22
N ASP A 150 -11.38 11.70 4.26
CA ASP A 150 -12.06 12.40 3.16
C ASP A 150 -12.08 11.64 1.83
N ALA A 151 -11.45 10.47 1.74
CA ALA A 151 -11.50 9.65 0.52
C ALA A 151 -12.95 9.22 0.24
N ALA A 152 -13.50 9.69 -0.88
CA ALA A 152 -14.89 9.42 -1.26
C ALA A 152 -15.08 9.42 -2.78
N THR A 153 -16.03 8.61 -3.22
CA THR A 153 -16.40 8.45 -4.62
C THR A 153 -17.87 8.81 -4.83
N SER A 154 -18.18 9.27 -6.04
CA SER A 154 -19.54 9.52 -6.50
C SER A 154 -19.63 9.27 -8.00
N GLN A 155 -20.83 9.37 -8.55
CA GLN A 155 -21.06 9.26 -9.98
C GLN A 155 -21.98 10.36 -10.51
N SER A 156 -21.76 10.73 -11.76
CA SER A 156 -22.67 11.58 -12.54
C SER A 156 -22.70 11.05 -13.96
N ASN A 157 -23.90 10.86 -14.52
CA ASN A 157 -24.08 10.28 -15.87
C ASN A 157 -23.35 8.94 -16.06
N ASN A 158 -23.35 8.08 -15.04
CA ASN A 158 -22.64 6.79 -15.01
C ASN A 158 -21.11 6.90 -15.24
N GLU A 159 -20.53 8.04 -14.86
CA GLU A 159 -19.09 8.26 -14.81
C GLU A 159 -18.69 8.55 -13.37
N VAL A 160 -17.72 7.77 -12.88
CA VAL A 160 -17.24 7.87 -11.49
C VAL A 160 -16.20 8.97 -11.33
N PHE A 161 -16.24 9.67 -10.21
CA PHE A 161 -15.28 10.71 -9.84
C PHE A 161 -15.04 10.73 -8.32
N CYS A 162 -13.94 11.36 -7.90
CA CYS A 162 -13.65 11.58 -6.49
C CYS A 162 -14.50 12.74 -5.97
N SER A 163 -15.46 12.45 -5.10
CA SER A 163 -16.25 13.46 -4.38
C SER A 163 -15.52 13.99 -3.14
N GLY A 164 -14.48 13.28 -2.70
CA GLY A 164 -13.53 13.71 -1.67
C GLY A 164 -12.15 13.10 -1.89
N GLY A 165 -11.13 13.71 -1.30
CA GLY A 165 -9.73 13.38 -1.60
C GLY A 165 -9.31 13.81 -3.01
N HIS A 166 -8.37 13.07 -3.61
CA HIS A 166 -7.97 13.25 -5.01
C HIS A 166 -7.81 11.90 -5.72
N PRO A 167 -7.95 11.87 -7.06
CA PRO A 167 -7.69 10.65 -7.83
C PRO A 167 -6.23 10.25 -7.68
N MET A 168 -6.00 8.94 -7.55
CA MET A 168 -4.64 8.42 -7.59
C MET A 168 -4.05 8.63 -8.99
N ARG A 169 -2.83 9.17 -9.05
CA ARG A 169 -2.09 9.43 -10.30
C ARG A 169 -1.41 8.20 -10.87
#